data_AF-A0A433D8S0-F1
#
_entry.id   AF-A0A433D8S0-F1
#
_cell.length_a   1.000
_cell.length_b   1.000
_cell.length_c   1.000
_cell.angle_alpha   90.00
_cell.angle_beta   90.00
_cell.angle_gamma   90.00
#
_symmetry.space_group_name_H-M   'P 1'
#
loop_
_entity.id
_entity.type
_entity.pdbx_description
1 polymer ?
#
loop_
_entity_poly.entity_id
_entity_poly.type
_entity_poly.pdbx_seq_one_letter_code
_entity_poly.pdbx_strand_id
1 'polypeptide(L)'
;MSKKLYQSLQSSLPKAARAPFVDYNSSITDILKQCAFDQYLWTLRNPLQVCWMLSIRKHHLPTSRVGSSYVRSADWSFLLLVAREVFTPDNNPSDIGLSEACYDFLALWPCIRASVSGLGSELGNAKFLPGEIYLRAIDEVRKLRHQLESHMKVDGVVQIDFSEIELLSMEVTGHHGLRDKNRAGWDHIKGTHAALAMLSRIAYIFMHGSVELFQDVKVAFVHAHGTSLHLWLFNMSTPGIFVMQRVAKATVPAKFGEALLLCELINFLWTLRVESQRQ
;
A
#
# COMPACT_ATOMS: atom_id res chain seq x y z
N MET A 1 31.62 14.95 14.34
CA MET A 1 30.29 15.60 14.26
C MET A 1 29.69 15.70 15.66
N SER A 2 29.29 16.88 16.12
CA SER A 2 28.77 17.06 17.48
C SER A 2 27.27 16.70 17.56
N LYS A 3 26.84 16.11 18.68
CA LYS A 3 25.45 15.69 18.96
C LYS A 3 24.42 16.81 18.75
N LYS A 4 24.84 18.07 18.86
CA LYS A 4 24.00 19.26 18.65
C LYS A 4 23.66 19.50 17.18
N LEU A 5 24.54 19.13 16.24
CA LEU A 5 24.30 19.29 14.81
C LEU A 5 23.24 18.29 14.31
N TYR A 6 23.24 17.07 14.86
CA TYR A 6 22.25 16.03 14.54
C TYR A 6 20.84 16.40 15.03
N GLN A 7 20.72 16.97 16.23
CA GLN A 7 19.43 17.42 16.77
C GLN A 7 18.88 18.64 16.03
N SER A 8 19.75 19.53 15.54
CA SER A 8 19.35 20.68 14.72
C SER A 8 18.75 20.27 13.37
N LEU A 9 19.28 19.22 12.73
CA LEU A 9 18.77 18.69 11.46
C LEU A 9 17.39 18.05 11.60
N GLN A 10 17.09 17.41 12.73
CA GLN A 10 15.76 16.86 12.99
C GLN A 10 14.70 17.94 13.26
N SER A 11 15.10 19.12 13.75
CA SER A 11 14.19 20.25 14.00
C SER A 11 13.93 21.14 12.78
N SER A 12 14.79 21.09 11.75
CA SER A 12 14.72 21.96 10.56
C SER A 12 14.04 21.31 9.36
N LEU A 13 13.78 20.00 9.39
CA LEU A 13 12.97 19.35 8.38
C LEU A 13 11.50 19.72 8.62
N PRO A 14 10.79 20.30 7.62
CA PRO A 14 9.35 20.48 7.73
C PRO A 14 8.76 19.12 8.08
N LYS A 15 7.95 19.05 9.14
CA LYS A 15 7.07 17.88 9.35
C LYS A 15 6.32 17.72 8.04
N ALA A 16 6.70 16.71 7.24
CA ALA A 16 5.97 16.38 6.02
C ALA A 16 4.50 16.39 6.43
N ALA A 17 3.70 17.24 5.77
CA ALA A 17 2.28 17.33 6.04
C ALA A 17 1.73 15.94 5.76
N ARG A 18 1.64 15.11 6.80
CA ARG A 18 1.01 13.80 6.74
C ARG A 18 -0.35 14.05 6.11
N ALA A 19 -0.78 13.15 5.22
CA ALA A 19 -2.16 13.19 4.76
C ALA A 19 -3.06 13.39 6.00
N PRO A 20 -3.95 14.40 5.99
CA PRO A 20 -4.78 14.68 7.16
C PRO A 20 -5.50 13.39 7.54
N PHE A 21 -5.45 13.05 8.83
CA PHE A 21 -6.15 11.88 9.35
C PHE A 21 -7.63 12.02 9.01
N VAL A 22 -8.13 11.15 8.16
CA VAL A 22 -9.56 11.12 7.85
C VAL A 22 -10.22 10.29 8.94
N ASP A 23 -11.09 10.92 9.72
CA ASP A 23 -11.87 10.22 10.75
C ASP A 23 -12.94 9.36 10.07
N TYR A 24 -12.58 8.13 9.76
CA TYR A 24 -13.48 7.15 9.14
C TYR A 24 -14.43 6.49 10.15
N ASN A 25 -14.37 6.79 11.46
CA ASN A 25 -15.16 6.04 12.46
C ASN A 25 -16.68 6.10 12.21
N SER A 26 -17.19 7.28 11.82
CA SER A 26 -18.60 7.43 11.46
C SER A 26 -18.94 6.65 10.19
N SER A 27 -18.05 6.70 9.19
CA SER A 27 -18.24 6.02 7.91
C SER A 27 -18.13 4.50 8.04
N ILE A 28 -17.24 3.99 8.89
CA ILE A 28 -17.07 2.55 9.12
C ILE A 28 -18.31 1.95 9.72
N THR A 29 -18.97 2.61 10.67
CA THR A 29 -20.21 2.07 11.23
C THR A 29 -21.27 1.86 10.13
N ASP A 30 -21.33 2.75 9.15
CA ASP A 30 -22.23 2.63 8.01
C ASP A 30 -21.76 1.58 6.98
N ILE A 31 -20.44 1.45 6.75
CA ILE A 31 -19.85 0.37 5.94
C ILE A 31 -20.17 -1.00 6.56
N LEU A 32 -19.91 -1.17 7.85
CA LEU A 32 -20.15 -2.43 8.57
C LEU A 32 -21.62 -2.82 8.50
N LYS A 33 -22.54 -1.86 8.68
CA LYS A 33 -23.98 -2.07 8.50
C LYS A 33 -24.34 -2.47 7.07
N GLN A 34 -23.73 -1.84 6.07
CA GLN A 34 -24.02 -2.11 4.66
C GLN A 34 -23.44 -3.46 4.19
N CYS A 35 -22.22 -3.82 4.61
CA CYS A 35 -21.64 -5.15 4.36
C CYS A 35 -22.47 -6.25 5.02
N ALA A 36 -22.91 -6.06 6.27
CA ALA A 36 -23.79 -7.00 6.96
C ALA A 36 -25.16 -7.14 6.27
N PHE A 37 -25.73 -6.02 5.79
CA PHE A 37 -27.00 -6.01 5.05
C PHE A 37 -26.89 -6.70 3.68
N ASP A 38 -25.82 -6.42 2.93
CA ASP A 38 -25.58 -7.05 1.63
C ASP A 38 -25.35 -8.56 1.76
N GLN A 39 -24.71 -9.01 2.85
CA GLN A 39 -24.55 -10.44 3.10
C GLN A 39 -25.84 -11.11 3.54
N TYR A 40 -26.70 -10.44 4.32
CA TYR A 40 -28.06 -10.90 4.61
C TYR A 40 -28.88 -11.05 3.32
N LEU A 41 -28.72 -10.13 2.36
CA LEU A 41 -29.35 -10.25 1.04
C LEU A 41 -28.73 -11.36 0.17
N TRP A 42 -27.42 -11.60 0.30
CA TRP A 42 -26.69 -12.64 -0.43
C TRP A 42 -27.05 -14.05 0.06
N THR A 43 -27.17 -14.26 1.37
CA THR A 43 -27.62 -15.56 1.94
C THR A 43 -29.09 -15.86 1.63
N LEU A 44 -29.91 -14.83 1.44
CA LEU A 44 -31.30 -14.98 1.00
C LEU A 44 -31.45 -15.21 -0.52
N ARG A 45 -30.39 -15.04 -1.32
CA ARG A 45 -30.46 -15.12 -2.78
C ARG A 45 -29.24 -15.83 -3.37
N ASN A 46 -29.34 -17.13 -3.66
CA ASN A 46 -28.91 -17.69 -4.96
C ASN A 46 -29.33 -19.16 -5.12
N PRO A 47 -29.73 -19.60 -6.34
CA PRO A 47 -28.91 -19.47 -7.54
C PRO A 47 -29.64 -18.84 -8.74
N LEU A 48 -28.91 -18.00 -9.48
CA LEU A 48 -29.22 -17.35 -10.76
C LEU A 48 -29.69 -15.89 -10.63
N GLN A 49 -28.79 -15.00 -11.08
CA GLN A 49 -28.96 -13.58 -11.46
C GLN A 49 -28.40 -12.53 -10.47
N VAL A 50 -27.20 -12.03 -10.80
CA VAL A 50 -26.51 -10.92 -10.13
C VAL A 50 -26.20 -9.80 -11.13
N CYS A 51 -27.21 -9.21 -11.78
CA CYS A 51 -26.99 -8.12 -12.75
C CYS A 51 -27.73 -6.80 -12.46
N TRP A 52 -28.50 -6.68 -11.37
CA TRP A 52 -29.39 -5.52 -11.18
C TRP A 52 -29.10 -4.58 -9.99
N MET A 53 -28.18 -4.93 -9.07
CA MET A 53 -28.01 -4.13 -7.83
C MET A 53 -27.00 -2.97 -7.89
N LEU A 54 -26.22 -2.83 -8.95
CA LEU A 54 -25.32 -1.66 -9.11
C LEU A 54 -26.06 -0.35 -9.49
N SER A 55 -27.38 -0.39 -9.70
CA SER A 55 -28.14 0.78 -10.18
C SER A 55 -28.94 1.53 -9.09
N ILE A 56 -29.04 1.00 -7.85
CA ILE A 56 -29.89 1.61 -6.81
C ILE A 56 -29.06 1.99 -5.58
N ARG A 57 -28.45 3.19 -5.61
CA ARG A 57 -28.31 4.12 -4.47
C ARG A 57 -27.70 5.45 -4.94
N LYS A 58 -28.38 6.10 -5.89
CA LYS A 58 -28.09 7.49 -6.28
C LYS A 58 -28.93 8.52 -5.52
N HIS A 59 -29.76 8.14 -4.56
CA HIS A 59 -30.63 9.09 -3.88
C HIS A 59 -30.62 8.95 -2.36
N HIS A 60 -30.38 10.11 -1.74
CA HIS A 60 -30.56 10.49 -0.33
C HIS A 60 -29.36 10.33 0.60
N LEU A 61 -28.42 11.28 0.50
CA LEU A 61 -27.68 11.80 1.66
C LEU A 61 -27.88 13.32 1.73
N PRO A 62 -28.05 13.91 2.92
CA PRO A 62 -28.41 15.32 3.07
C PRO A 62 -27.28 16.23 2.60
N THR A 63 -27.63 17.13 1.68
CA THR A 63 -26.80 18.19 1.16
C THR A 63 -26.60 19.27 2.21
N SER A 64 -25.41 19.38 2.78
CA SER A 64 -24.90 20.69 3.19
C SER A 64 -23.37 20.79 3.16
N ARG A 65 -22.93 21.93 2.60
CA ARG A 65 -21.57 22.49 2.49
C ARG A 65 -20.64 21.90 1.41
N VAL A 66 -20.91 22.40 0.21
CA VAL A 66 -20.07 22.69 -0.97
C VAL A 66 -18.56 22.52 -0.76
N GLY A 67 -17.96 21.60 -1.52
CA GLY A 67 -16.50 21.44 -1.68
C GLY A 67 -15.98 19.99 -1.80
N SER A 68 -16.77 18.98 -1.42
CA SER A 68 -16.26 17.64 -1.07
C SER A 68 -16.93 16.44 -1.79
N SER A 69 -17.68 16.64 -2.88
CA SER A 69 -18.48 15.56 -3.47
C SER A 69 -17.68 14.53 -4.29
N TYR A 70 -16.61 14.95 -4.99
CA TYR A 70 -15.80 14.05 -5.82
C TYR A 70 -14.79 13.22 -5.03
N VAL A 71 -14.22 13.79 -3.96
CA VAL A 71 -13.31 13.08 -3.06
C VAL A 71 -14.06 11.95 -2.35
N ARG A 72 -15.26 12.23 -1.81
CA ARG A 72 -16.05 11.23 -1.07
C ARG A 72 -16.46 9.99 -1.89
N SER A 73 -16.84 10.11 -3.16
CA SER A 73 -17.38 8.93 -3.90
C SER A 73 -16.31 7.91 -4.25
N ALA A 74 -15.09 8.35 -4.59
CA ALA A 74 -13.96 7.45 -4.84
C ALA A 74 -13.50 6.78 -3.54
N ASP A 75 -13.55 7.52 -2.42
CA ASP A 75 -13.21 7.02 -1.09
C ASP A 75 -14.13 5.86 -0.67
N TRP A 76 -15.45 5.97 -0.87
CA TRP A 76 -16.40 4.92 -0.48
C TRP A 76 -16.25 3.63 -1.29
N SER A 77 -15.99 3.71 -2.59
CA SER A 77 -15.78 2.52 -3.42
C SER A 77 -14.51 1.76 -3.03
N PHE A 78 -13.43 2.49 -2.71
CA PHE A 78 -12.19 1.92 -2.21
C PHE A 78 -12.38 1.24 -0.84
N LEU A 79 -13.06 1.91 0.10
CA LEU A 79 -13.35 1.38 1.42
C LEU A 79 -14.22 0.13 1.38
N LEU A 80 -15.27 0.14 0.55
CA LEU A 80 -16.16 -1.01 0.36
C LEU A 80 -15.43 -2.18 -0.32
N LEU A 81 -14.54 -1.91 -1.27
CA LEU A 81 -13.73 -2.95 -1.91
C LEU A 81 -12.81 -3.64 -0.89
N VAL A 82 -12.07 -2.85 -0.09
CA VAL A 82 -11.19 -3.40 0.96
C VAL A 82 -12.01 -4.17 2.00
N ALA A 83 -13.12 -3.61 2.48
CA ALA A 83 -13.94 -4.26 3.50
C ALA A 83 -14.59 -5.56 3.01
N ARG A 84 -15.03 -5.63 1.74
CA ARG A 84 -15.71 -6.83 1.19
C ARG A 84 -14.76 -7.91 0.71
N GLU A 85 -13.66 -7.53 0.06
CA GLU A 85 -12.73 -8.49 -0.56
C GLU A 85 -11.81 -9.14 0.47
N VAL A 86 -11.53 -8.46 1.59
CA VAL A 86 -10.52 -8.90 2.56
C VAL A 86 -11.13 -9.51 3.81
N PHE A 87 -12.27 -8.99 4.27
CA PHE A 87 -12.88 -9.43 5.52
C PHE A 87 -14.28 -9.94 5.28
N THR A 88 -14.45 -11.25 5.41
CA THR A 88 -15.78 -11.85 5.44
C THR A 88 -16.52 -11.30 6.67
N PRO A 89 -17.77 -10.83 6.54
CA PRO A 89 -18.47 -10.22 7.68
C PRO A 89 -18.93 -11.24 8.74
N ASP A 90 -18.71 -12.54 8.50
CA ASP A 90 -18.81 -13.51 9.58
C ASP A 90 -17.65 -13.24 10.56
N ASN A 91 -17.96 -13.11 11.84
CA ASN A 91 -16.95 -12.77 12.85
C ASN A 91 -16.01 -13.97 13.16
N ASN A 92 -15.90 -14.91 12.24
CA ASN A 92 -15.03 -16.06 12.30
C ASN A 92 -13.57 -15.61 12.11
N PRO A 93 -12.60 -16.27 12.75
CA PRO A 93 -11.19 -16.02 12.47
C PRO A 93 -10.90 -16.29 10.99
N SER A 94 -10.21 -15.38 10.32
CA SER A 94 -9.77 -15.58 8.95
C SER A 94 -8.57 -16.54 8.89
N ASP A 95 -8.44 -17.22 7.76
CA ASP A 95 -7.38 -18.20 7.51
C ASP A 95 -5.99 -17.57 7.26
N ILE A 96 -5.85 -16.25 7.46
CA ILE A 96 -4.60 -15.51 7.24
C ILE A 96 -3.44 -15.97 8.14
N GLY A 97 -3.75 -16.67 9.23
CA GLY A 97 -2.75 -17.26 10.13
C GLY A 97 -2.26 -18.65 9.72
N LEU A 98 -2.88 -19.32 8.73
CA LEU A 98 -2.57 -20.70 8.37
C LEU A 98 -1.25 -20.85 7.61
N SER A 99 -0.97 -19.93 6.68
CA SER A 99 0.24 -19.92 5.88
C SER A 99 0.52 -18.53 5.31
N GLU A 100 1.76 -18.31 4.88
CA GLU A 100 2.19 -17.06 4.22
C GLU A 100 1.34 -16.81 2.96
N ALA A 101 1.12 -17.86 2.16
CA ALA A 101 0.26 -17.82 0.98
C ALA A 101 -1.20 -17.43 1.32
N CYS A 102 -1.75 -17.95 2.42
CA CYS A 102 -3.10 -17.55 2.88
C CYS A 102 -3.11 -16.08 3.27
N TYR A 103 -2.09 -15.60 3.99
CA TYR A 103 -2.01 -14.20 4.40
C TYR A 103 -1.94 -13.26 3.18
N ASP A 104 -1.11 -13.60 2.21
CA ASP A 104 -0.94 -12.87 0.98
C ASP A 104 -2.22 -12.81 0.16
N PHE A 105 -2.78 -13.99 -0.14
CA PHE A 105 -3.91 -14.11 -1.05
C PHE A 105 -5.20 -13.53 -0.46
N LEU A 106 -5.45 -13.76 0.83
CA LEU A 106 -6.70 -13.38 1.48
C LEU A 106 -6.67 -11.93 2.00
N ALA A 107 -5.50 -11.39 2.35
CA ALA A 107 -5.41 -10.07 2.94
C ALA A 107 -4.51 -9.08 2.19
N LEU A 108 -3.23 -9.41 2.01
CA LEU A 108 -2.27 -8.40 1.61
C LEU A 108 -2.42 -8.00 0.13
N TRP A 109 -2.47 -8.97 -0.78
CA TRP A 109 -2.58 -8.68 -2.21
C TRP A 109 -3.87 -7.96 -2.59
N PRO A 110 -5.06 -8.32 -2.08
CA PRO A 110 -6.27 -7.55 -2.34
C PRO A 110 -6.19 -6.12 -1.79
N CYS A 111 -5.62 -5.94 -0.59
CA CYS A 111 -5.41 -4.61 0.00
C CYS A 111 -4.54 -3.70 -0.87
N ILE A 112 -3.38 -4.19 -1.30
CA ILE A 112 -2.46 -3.40 -2.13
C ILE A 112 -3.08 -3.13 -3.51
N ARG A 113 -3.69 -4.14 -4.15
CA ARG A 113 -4.39 -3.99 -5.43
C ARG A 113 -5.48 -2.93 -5.36
N ALA A 114 -6.31 -2.96 -4.31
CA ALA A 114 -7.36 -1.96 -4.10
C ALA A 114 -6.77 -0.54 -3.97
N SER A 115 -5.64 -0.41 -3.26
CA SER A 115 -4.98 0.87 -3.00
C SER A 115 -4.45 1.53 -4.27
N VAL A 116 -3.93 0.73 -5.21
CA VAL A 116 -3.35 1.26 -6.46
C VAL A 116 -4.30 1.22 -7.65
N SER A 117 -5.46 0.58 -7.51
CA SER A 117 -6.46 0.50 -8.57
C SER A 117 -6.92 1.89 -9.01
N GLY A 118 -6.93 2.12 -10.33
CA GLY A 118 -7.31 3.40 -10.93
C GLY A 118 -6.31 4.53 -10.69
N LEU A 119 -5.12 4.26 -10.16
CA LEU A 119 -4.02 5.22 -10.17
C LEU A 119 -3.38 5.24 -11.54
N GLY A 120 -3.20 6.43 -12.11
CA GLY A 120 -2.52 6.62 -13.38
C GLY A 120 -1.98 8.03 -13.50
N SER A 121 -1.02 8.21 -14.40
CA SER A 121 -0.39 9.48 -14.75
C SER A 121 -0.17 9.55 -16.26
N GLU A 122 0.49 10.61 -16.73
CA GLU A 122 0.99 10.68 -18.11
C GLU A 122 1.97 9.55 -18.45
N LEU A 123 2.60 8.94 -17.42
CA LEU A 123 3.50 7.80 -17.54
C LEU A 123 2.77 6.44 -17.46
N GLY A 124 1.43 6.44 -17.57
CA GLY A 124 0.61 5.23 -17.62
C GLY A 124 -0.02 4.85 -16.28
N ASN A 125 -0.67 3.69 -16.26
CA ASN A 125 -1.44 3.23 -15.11
C ASN A 125 -0.58 2.42 -14.15
N ALA A 126 -0.81 2.59 -12.85
CA ALA A 126 -0.19 1.76 -11.84
C ALA A 126 -0.90 0.41 -11.78
N LYS A 127 -0.12 -0.67 -11.75
CA LYS A 127 -0.59 -2.05 -11.66
C LYS A 127 0.16 -2.78 -10.55
N PHE A 128 -0.60 -3.45 -9.70
CA PHE A 128 -0.04 -4.41 -8.75
C PHE A 128 0.12 -5.78 -9.40
N LEU A 129 1.32 -6.35 -9.27
CA LEU A 129 1.67 -7.70 -9.65
C LEU A 129 1.92 -8.53 -8.37
N PRO A 130 1.09 -9.54 -8.07
CA PRO A 130 1.26 -10.40 -6.90
C PRO A 130 2.23 -11.56 -7.16
N GLY A 131 2.85 -12.06 -6.09
CA GLY A 131 3.65 -13.27 -6.08
C GLY A 131 5.15 -13.01 -6.12
N GLU A 132 5.91 -14.11 -6.19
CA GLU A 132 7.37 -14.19 -6.17
C GLU A 132 8.01 -13.67 -7.48
N ILE A 133 8.06 -12.35 -7.62
CA ILE A 133 8.44 -11.64 -8.85
C ILE A 133 9.88 -11.17 -8.79
N TYR A 134 10.66 -11.48 -9.82
CA TYR A 134 11.99 -10.89 -9.98
C TYR A 134 11.90 -9.38 -10.21
N LEU A 135 12.56 -8.61 -9.33
CA LEU A 135 12.58 -7.16 -9.41
C LEU A 135 13.50 -6.72 -10.55
N ARG A 136 12.91 -6.17 -11.62
CA ARG A 136 13.61 -5.72 -12.81
C ARG A 136 14.62 -4.62 -12.49
N ALA A 137 14.34 -3.78 -11.51
CA ALA A 137 15.28 -2.77 -11.03
C ALA A 137 16.64 -3.34 -10.65
N ILE A 138 16.68 -4.50 -10.00
CA ILE A 138 17.94 -5.12 -9.60
C ILE A 138 18.69 -5.65 -10.82
N ASP A 139 17.99 -6.36 -11.70
CA ASP A 139 18.59 -6.94 -12.90
C ASP A 139 19.17 -5.85 -13.82
N GLU A 140 18.39 -4.82 -14.11
CA GLU A 140 18.78 -3.74 -15.03
C GLU A 140 19.91 -2.86 -14.45
N VAL A 141 19.83 -2.48 -13.17
CA VAL A 141 20.90 -1.68 -12.54
C VAL A 141 22.21 -2.45 -12.51
N ARG A 142 22.18 -3.77 -12.29
CA ARG A 142 23.40 -4.60 -12.31
C ARG A 142 23.99 -4.71 -13.70
N LYS A 143 23.17 -4.92 -14.73
CA LYS A 143 23.62 -4.91 -16.13
C LYS A 143 24.30 -3.58 -16.48
N LEU A 144 23.67 -2.46 -16.13
CA LEU A 144 24.21 -1.11 -16.35
C LEU A 144 25.51 -0.83 -15.59
N ARG A 145 25.73 -1.51 -14.46
CA ARG A 145 26.95 -1.40 -13.64
C ARG A 145 28.01 -2.46 -13.98
N HIS A 146 27.79 -3.29 -15.00
CA HIS A 146 28.65 -4.42 -15.36
C HIS A 146 28.96 -5.36 -14.17
N GLN A 147 27.95 -5.59 -13.32
CA GLN A 147 28.04 -6.48 -12.17
C GLN A 147 27.56 -7.88 -12.52
N LEU A 148 28.01 -8.90 -11.76
CA LEU A 148 27.52 -10.27 -11.90
C LEU A 148 25.99 -10.31 -11.76
N GLU A 149 25.34 -11.12 -12.61
CA GLU A 149 23.90 -11.33 -12.53
C GLU A 149 23.50 -11.86 -11.15
N SER A 150 22.46 -11.26 -10.58
CA SER A 150 21.84 -11.71 -9.36
C SER A 150 20.42 -11.22 -9.38
N HIS A 151 19.52 -12.17 -9.18
CA HIS A 151 18.11 -11.91 -9.18
C HIS A 151 17.61 -11.85 -7.75
N MET A 152 16.70 -10.93 -7.48
CA MET A 152 16.01 -10.84 -6.22
C MET A 152 14.52 -10.89 -6.51
N LYS A 153 13.82 -11.82 -5.84
CA LYS A 153 12.37 -11.88 -5.87
C LYS A 153 11.78 -11.03 -4.78
N VAL A 154 10.59 -10.50 -4.99
CA VAL A 154 9.77 -9.81 -3.99
C VAL A 154 8.36 -10.44 -4.00
N ASP A 155 7.59 -10.29 -2.92
CA ASP A 155 6.26 -10.92 -2.77
C ASP A 155 5.15 -10.15 -3.51
N GLY A 156 5.48 -8.96 -3.98
CA GLY A 156 4.64 -8.18 -4.86
C GLY A 156 5.31 -6.88 -5.28
N VAL A 157 4.88 -6.35 -6.41
CA VAL A 157 5.40 -5.09 -6.96
C VAL A 157 4.27 -4.25 -7.54
N VAL A 158 4.36 -2.94 -7.34
CA VAL A 158 3.55 -1.96 -8.09
C VAL A 158 4.46 -1.33 -9.12
N GLN A 159 4.03 -1.37 -10.38
CA GLN A 159 4.74 -0.73 -11.48
C GLN A 159 3.79 0.12 -12.33
N ILE A 160 4.35 1.08 -13.05
CA ILE A 160 3.64 1.86 -14.08
C ILE A 160 4.00 1.35 -15.48
N ASP A 161 3.11 1.55 -16.45
CA ASP A 161 3.29 1.05 -17.82
C ASP A 161 4.54 1.64 -18.50
N PHE A 162 4.84 2.93 -18.27
CA PHE A 162 6.02 3.57 -18.85
C PHE A 162 7.30 2.90 -18.38
N SER A 163 8.00 2.26 -19.33
CA SER A 163 9.24 1.51 -19.11
C SER A 163 9.12 0.44 -18.03
N GLU A 164 7.92 0.06 -17.59
CA GLU A 164 7.71 -0.86 -16.46
C GLU A 164 8.46 -0.39 -15.20
N ILE A 165 8.40 0.92 -14.87
CA ILE A 165 9.04 1.48 -13.68
C ILE A 165 8.35 0.94 -12.43
N GLU A 166 9.13 0.37 -11.52
CA GLU A 166 8.66 -0.16 -10.25
C GLU A 166 8.67 0.95 -9.18
N LEU A 167 7.52 1.18 -8.57
CA LEU A 167 7.30 2.28 -7.60
C LEU A 167 7.10 1.77 -6.17
N LEU A 168 6.69 0.51 -6.00
CA LEU A 168 6.52 -0.11 -4.69
C LEU A 168 6.96 -1.57 -4.74
N SER A 169 7.75 -2.01 -3.76
CA SER A 169 7.99 -3.43 -3.49
C SER A 169 7.32 -3.87 -2.19
N MET A 170 6.98 -5.15 -2.11
CA MET A 170 6.36 -5.77 -0.95
C MET A 170 7.16 -7.00 -0.50
N GLU A 171 7.37 -7.13 0.81
CA GLU A 171 7.95 -8.32 1.44
C GLU A 171 7.08 -8.77 2.62
N VAL A 172 7.00 -10.08 2.82
CA VAL A 172 6.13 -10.74 3.80
C VAL A 172 6.91 -11.76 4.59
N THR A 173 7.08 -11.47 5.87
CA THR A 173 7.75 -12.36 6.81
C THR A 173 6.75 -13.33 7.41
N GLY A 174 6.39 -14.36 6.65
CA GLY A 174 5.52 -15.43 7.12
C GLY A 174 4.05 -15.08 7.22
N HIS A 175 3.27 -16.04 7.73
CA HIS A 175 1.85 -15.88 7.98
C HIS A 175 1.56 -14.85 9.09
N HIS A 176 0.30 -14.42 9.16
CA HIS A 176 -0.14 -13.49 10.20
C HIS A 176 0.15 -14.05 11.60
N GLY A 177 0.74 -13.22 12.45
CA GLY A 177 1.09 -13.55 13.81
C GLY A 177 2.43 -14.28 13.99
N LEU A 178 3.14 -14.65 12.90
CA LEU A 178 4.47 -15.28 13.01
C LEU A 178 5.47 -14.33 13.69
N ARG A 179 6.22 -14.85 14.66
CA ARG A 179 7.21 -14.06 15.43
C ARG A 179 8.65 -14.47 15.11
N ASP A 180 9.02 -14.40 13.83
CA ASP A 180 10.40 -14.61 13.39
C ASP A 180 11.11 -13.27 13.18
N LYS A 181 11.87 -12.85 14.19
CA LYS A 181 12.62 -11.57 14.13
C LYS A 181 13.81 -11.62 13.17
N ASN A 182 14.42 -12.80 12.98
CA ASN A 182 15.60 -12.93 12.15
C ASN A 182 15.19 -12.82 10.68
N ARG A 183 14.14 -13.56 10.28
CA ARG A 183 13.56 -13.45 8.95
C ARG A 183 13.01 -12.04 8.70
N ALA A 184 12.34 -11.43 9.69
CA ALA A 184 11.86 -10.05 9.56
C ALA A 184 13.01 -9.05 9.31
N GLY A 185 14.13 -9.20 10.00
CA GLY A 185 15.32 -8.36 9.78
C GLY A 185 15.90 -8.55 8.38
N TRP A 186 15.96 -9.79 7.90
CA TRP A 186 16.45 -10.10 6.56
C TRP A 186 15.55 -9.53 5.46
N ASP A 187 14.24 -9.75 5.55
CA ASP A 187 13.26 -9.24 4.58
C ASP A 187 13.22 -7.70 4.58
N HIS A 188 13.45 -7.06 5.73
CA HIS A 188 13.58 -5.61 5.81
C HIS A 188 14.81 -5.07 5.05
N ILE A 189 15.96 -5.76 5.19
CA ILE A 189 17.18 -5.43 4.44
C ILE A 189 16.97 -5.68 2.95
N LYS A 190 16.29 -6.77 2.59
CA LYS A 190 15.93 -7.11 1.20
C LYS A 190 15.07 -6.01 0.57
N GLY A 191 14.02 -5.56 1.26
CA GLY A 191 13.19 -4.43 0.83
C GLY A 191 13.96 -3.11 0.68
N THR A 192 14.94 -2.86 1.54
CA THR A 192 15.83 -1.69 1.42
C THR A 192 16.68 -1.75 0.15
N HIS A 193 17.23 -2.92 -0.18
CA HIS A 193 17.99 -3.13 -1.42
C HIS A 193 17.10 -2.97 -2.66
N ALA A 194 15.87 -3.52 -2.61
CA ALA A 194 14.87 -3.32 -3.66
C ALA A 194 14.60 -1.83 -3.90
N ALA A 195 14.33 -1.05 -2.85
CA ALA A 195 14.08 0.39 -2.95
C ALA A 195 15.25 1.17 -3.56
N LEU A 196 16.48 0.88 -3.14
CA LEU A 196 17.68 1.50 -3.71
C LEU A 196 17.85 1.17 -5.20
N ALA A 197 17.58 -0.07 -5.60
CA ALA A 197 17.62 -0.48 -6.99
C ALA A 197 16.54 0.24 -7.81
N MET A 198 15.30 0.33 -7.29
CA MET A 198 14.19 1.04 -7.97
C MET A 198 14.55 2.50 -8.23
N LEU A 199 15.03 3.24 -7.22
CA LEU A 199 15.51 4.63 -7.40
C LEU A 199 16.67 4.71 -8.40
N SER A 200 17.64 3.81 -8.30
CA SER A 200 18.78 3.78 -9.23
C SER A 200 18.31 3.58 -10.67
N ARG A 201 17.35 2.68 -10.89
CA ARG A 201 16.77 2.41 -12.21
C ARG A 201 16.03 3.63 -12.75
N ILE A 202 15.23 4.31 -11.92
CA ILE A 202 14.55 5.55 -12.32
C ILE A 202 15.58 6.60 -12.75
N ALA A 203 16.68 6.77 -12.00
CA ALA A 203 17.74 7.70 -12.36
C ALA A 203 18.40 7.34 -13.71
N TYR A 204 18.59 6.05 -14.02
CA TYR A 204 19.12 5.64 -15.33
C TYR A 204 18.15 5.86 -16.49
N ILE A 205 16.84 5.65 -16.27
CA ILE A 205 15.81 5.91 -17.29
C ILE A 205 15.75 7.41 -17.60
N PHE A 206 15.85 8.25 -16.56
CA PHE A 206 15.86 9.70 -16.68
C PHE A 206 17.27 10.28 -16.50
N MET A 207 18.27 9.72 -17.21
CA MET A 207 19.69 10.10 -17.03
C MET A 207 20.01 11.58 -17.32
N HIS A 208 19.11 12.27 -18.03
CA HIS A 208 19.20 13.70 -18.34
C HIS A 208 18.24 14.56 -17.50
N GLY A 209 17.53 13.96 -16.54
CA GLY A 209 16.66 14.66 -15.61
C GLY A 209 17.45 15.51 -14.61
N SER A 210 16.83 16.59 -14.12
CA SER A 210 17.45 17.44 -13.11
C SER A 210 17.58 16.70 -11.78
N VAL A 211 18.68 16.93 -11.07
CA VAL A 211 18.91 16.38 -9.73
C VAL A 211 17.83 16.88 -8.75
N GLU A 212 17.38 18.12 -8.92
CA GLU A 212 16.35 18.76 -8.10
C GLU A 212 15.02 17.98 -8.17
N LEU A 213 14.53 17.68 -9.39
CA LEU A 213 13.32 16.86 -9.56
C LEU A 213 13.50 15.43 -9.02
N PHE A 214 14.70 14.85 -9.15
CA PHE A 214 14.95 13.50 -8.63
C PHE A 214 14.91 13.41 -7.10
N GLN A 215 15.16 14.52 -6.38
CA GLN A 215 15.04 14.54 -4.91
C GLN A 215 13.59 14.35 -4.43
N ASP A 216 12.63 14.74 -5.25
CA ASP A 216 11.19 14.60 -4.99
C ASP A 216 10.67 13.19 -5.33
N VAL A 217 11.38 12.43 -6.17
CA VAL A 217 11.02 11.05 -6.51
C VAL A 217 11.12 10.16 -5.28
N LYS A 218 10.08 9.37 -5.05
CA LYS A 218 10.02 8.40 -3.96
C LYS A 218 9.67 7.03 -4.50
N VAL A 219 10.13 6.00 -3.81
CA VAL A 219 9.63 4.64 -3.96
C VAL A 219 9.13 4.14 -2.61
N ALA A 220 8.15 3.26 -2.64
CA ALA A 220 7.56 2.68 -1.44
C ALA A 220 8.10 1.26 -1.19
N PHE A 221 8.15 0.89 0.09
CA PHE A 221 8.38 -0.47 0.52
C PHE A 221 7.33 -0.85 1.57
N VAL A 222 6.55 -1.89 1.30
CA VAL A 222 5.60 -2.47 2.24
C VAL A 222 6.21 -3.72 2.85
N HIS A 223 6.24 -3.76 4.18
CA HIS A 223 6.73 -4.92 4.92
C HIS A 223 5.65 -5.45 5.85
N ALA A 224 5.21 -6.68 5.62
CA ALA A 224 4.34 -7.40 6.54
C ALA A 224 5.18 -8.29 7.45
N HIS A 225 5.06 -8.14 8.76
CA HIS A 225 5.66 -9.09 9.70
C HIS A 225 4.88 -9.15 11.01
N GLY A 226 4.78 -10.34 11.60
CA GLY A 226 3.89 -10.56 12.73
C GLY A 226 2.45 -10.24 12.34
N THR A 227 1.81 -9.31 13.05
CA THR A 227 0.44 -8.87 12.77
C THR A 227 0.37 -7.51 12.09
N SER A 228 1.51 -6.93 11.72
CA SER A 228 1.60 -5.53 11.31
C SER A 228 2.05 -5.36 9.86
N LEU A 229 1.48 -4.37 9.20
CA LEU A 229 1.97 -3.79 7.97
C LEU A 229 2.73 -2.50 8.26
N HIS A 230 3.85 -2.32 7.56
CA HIS A 230 4.70 -1.15 7.66
C HIS A 230 4.90 -0.56 6.27
N LEU A 231 4.62 0.73 6.11
CA LEU A 231 4.85 1.47 4.87
C LEU A 231 6.06 2.36 5.06
N TRP A 232 7.08 2.13 4.24
CA TRP A 232 8.30 2.89 4.20
C TRP A 232 8.36 3.66 2.88
N LEU A 233 8.81 4.91 2.94
CA LEU A 233 9.17 5.68 1.76
C LEU A 233 10.68 5.81 1.70
N PHE A 234 11.18 5.78 0.48
CA PHE A 234 12.59 5.86 0.17
C PHE A 234 12.83 6.95 -0.88
N ASN A 235 13.74 7.88 -0.61
CA ASN A 235 14.11 8.93 -1.56
C ASN A 235 15.56 9.38 -1.37
N MET A 236 16.09 10.10 -2.37
CA MET A 236 17.41 10.73 -2.30
C MET A 236 17.24 12.23 -2.00
N SER A 237 17.06 12.58 -0.71
CA SER A 237 16.81 13.97 -0.29
C SER A 237 17.91 14.98 -0.66
N THR A 238 19.14 14.51 -0.87
CA THR A 238 20.31 15.29 -1.27
C THR A 238 21.24 14.34 -2.02
N PRO A 239 22.04 14.79 -3.01
CA PRO A 239 22.90 13.90 -3.78
C PRO A 239 23.74 12.96 -2.92
N GLY A 240 23.55 11.65 -3.10
CA GLY A 240 24.25 10.60 -2.35
C GLY A 240 23.70 10.30 -0.95
N ILE A 241 22.70 11.05 -0.46
CA ILE A 241 22.05 10.83 0.84
C ILE A 241 20.65 10.27 0.63
N PHE A 242 20.51 8.99 0.94
CA PHE A 242 19.23 8.28 0.91
C PHE A 242 18.55 8.28 2.27
N VAL A 243 17.24 8.52 2.27
CA VAL A 243 16.42 8.53 3.47
C VAL A 243 15.36 7.44 3.36
N MET A 244 15.26 6.62 4.39
CA MET A 244 14.21 5.64 4.57
C MET A 244 13.37 6.04 5.79
N GLN A 245 12.08 6.28 5.57
CA GLN A 245 11.18 6.69 6.64
C GLN A 245 9.93 5.82 6.67
N ARG A 246 9.60 5.29 7.85
CA ARG A 246 8.28 4.68 8.07
C ARG A 246 7.23 5.76 8.18
N VAL A 247 6.30 5.80 7.25
CA VAL A 247 5.22 6.81 7.21
C VAL A 247 3.91 6.29 7.77
N ALA A 248 3.66 4.98 7.70
CA ALA A 248 2.48 4.35 8.28
C ALA A 248 2.78 2.98 8.89
N LYS A 249 1.95 2.59 9.85
CA LYS A 249 1.87 1.24 10.42
C LYS A 249 0.41 0.95 10.72
N ALA A 250 -0.06 -0.25 10.40
CA ALA A 250 -1.35 -0.75 10.85
C ALA A 250 -1.22 -2.21 11.29
N THR A 251 -2.07 -2.62 12.23
CA THR A 251 -2.27 -4.05 12.52
C THR A 251 -3.35 -4.58 11.58
N VAL A 252 -3.08 -5.70 10.93
CA VAL A 252 -4.05 -6.35 10.05
C VAL A 252 -5.05 -7.10 10.94
N PRO A 253 -6.36 -6.84 10.85
CA PRO A 253 -7.35 -7.56 11.62
C PRO A 253 -7.40 -9.03 11.19
N ALA A 254 -7.63 -9.92 12.14
CA ALA A 254 -7.87 -11.34 11.87
C ALA A 254 -9.35 -11.68 11.72
N LYS A 255 -10.25 -10.74 12.03
CA LYS A 255 -11.70 -10.92 12.01
C LYS A 255 -12.41 -9.58 11.84
N PHE A 256 -13.58 -9.62 11.22
CA PHE A 256 -14.34 -8.42 10.89
C PHE A 256 -14.77 -7.58 12.11
N GLY A 257 -15.03 -8.21 13.26
CA GLY A 257 -15.39 -7.52 14.49
C GLY A 257 -14.27 -6.65 15.09
N GLU A 258 -13.04 -6.74 14.58
CA GLU A 258 -11.91 -5.88 14.99
C GLU A 258 -11.96 -4.52 14.28
N ALA A 259 -13.10 -3.84 14.40
CA ALA A 259 -13.44 -2.61 13.65
C ALA A 259 -12.38 -1.49 13.79
N LEU A 260 -11.76 -1.35 14.95
CA LEU A 260 -10.69 -0.35 15.15
C LEU A 260 -9.43 -0.68 14.34
N LEU A 261 -9.05 -1.97 14.27
CA LEU A 261 -7.91 -2.41 13.46
C LEU A 261 -8.24 -2.27 11.97
N LEU A 262 -9.50 -2.48 11.59
CA LEU A 262 -9.96 -2.21 10.24
C LEU A 262 -9.86 -0.72 9.88
N CYS A 263 -10.23 0.19 10.79
CA CYS A 263 -9.99 1.63 10.61
C CYS A 263 -8.52 1.95 10.38
N GLU A 264 -7.63 1.37 11.20
CA GLU A 264 -6.18 1.59 11.09
C GLU A 264 -5.64 1.07 9.75
N LEU A 265 -6.05 -0.13 9.33
CA LEU A 265 -5.67 -0.70 8.05
C LEU A 265 -6.16 0.15 6.89
N ILE A 266 -7.41 0.61 6.93
CA ILE A 266 -7.95 1.53 5.92
C ILE A 266 -7.12 2.81 5.81
N ASN A 267 -6.77 3.42 6.94
CA ASN A 267 -5.94 4.62 6.97
C ASN A 267 -4.53 4.36 6.41
N PHE A 268 -3.97 3.18 6.70
CA PHE A 268 -2.71 2.74 6.11
C PHE A 268 -2.80 2.64 4.59
N LEU A 269 -3.83 1.98 4.07
CA LEU A 269 -4.02 1.79 2.63
C LEU A 269 -4.33 3.11 1.90
N TRP A 270 -5.07 4.01 2.55
CA TRP A 270 -5.25 5.37 2.06
C TRP A 270 -3.93 6.14 1.99
N THR A 271 -3.11 6.04 3.03
CA THR A 271 -1.77 6.64 3.04
C THR A 271 -0.92 6.08 1.91
N LEU A 272 -0.95 4.76 1.70
CA LEU A 272 -0.26 4.11 0.59
C LEU A 272 -0.72 4.68 -0.76
N ARG A 273 -2.04 4.78 -0.99
CA ARG A 273 -2.61 5.35 -2.21
C ARG A 273 -2.14 6.78 -2.45
N VAL A 274 -2.22 7.64 -1.44
CA VAL A 274 -1.82 9.06 -1.55
C VAL A 274 -0.34 9.20 -1.83
N GLU A 275 0.51 8.41 -1.15
CA GLU A 275 1.94 8.46 -1.40
C GLU A 275 2.28 7.90 -2.79
N SER A 276 1.66 6.81 -3.24
CA SER A 276 1.83 6.28 -4.60
C SER A 276 1.38 7.22 -5.72
N GLN A 277 0.45 8.14 -5.46
CA GLN A 277 0.06 9.18 -6.43
C GLN A 277 1.08 10.32 -6.55
N ARG A 278 1.92 10.51 -5.54
CA ARG A 278 2.90 11.60 -5.46
C ARG A 278 4.31 11.19 -5.91
N GLN A 279 4.46 9.93 -6.34
CA GLN A 279 5.74 9.32 -6.73
C GLN A 279 6.14 9.67 -8.14
#